data_AF-A0A0A9CTB8-F1
#
_entry.id   AF-A0A0A9CTB8-F1
#
_cell.length_a   1.000
_cell.length_b   1.000
_cell.length_c   1.000
_cell.angle_alpha   90.00
_cell.angle_beta   90.00
_cell.angle_gamma   90.00
#
_symmetry.space_group_name_H-M   'P 1'
#
loop_
_entity.id
_entity.type
_entity.pdbx_description
1 polymer ?
#
loop_
_entity_poly.entity_id
_entity_poly.type
_entity_poly.pdbx_seq_one_letter_code
_entity_poly.pdbx_strand_id
1 'polypeptide(L)'
;MRMFPPVIDNEKCPLTINNTLLQSCYLRYTEWAYGIAVYTGNETKSGMSTGTAEPKLTAADAMIDKLTVAMFMFQIVVVLVLGSVGNIWKDTKGLKQWYLMYPVEGPWYDFLVIPLRFKLLCSIIIPISIKVTLDLAKGVYAKFIDWDEQMFDHETSTPAHSANTAISEDLGQVEYILSDKIGTLTENRMIFRRCCISDTMYGNDNGDALKDVRLRNAVSSNDPDVIKFLMVMALCNTVVPIKSFHTFSNDGTVSYRAQSQDEEAVVNAASNLNMLLISKRQQYC
;
A
#
# COMPACT_ATOMS: atom_id res chain seq x y z
N MET A 1 -15.44 12.05 -28.13
CA MET A 1 -15.33 10.62 -28.50
C MET A 1 -16.67 9.96 -28.17
N ARG A 2 -17.35 9.35 -29.15
CA ARG A 2 -18.58 8.59 -28.87
C ARG A 2 -18.20 7.12 -28.70
N MET A 3 -18.53 6.51 -27.55
CA MET A 3 -18.31 5.08 -27.33
C MET A 3 -19.36 4.20 -28.04
N PHE A 4 -20.41 4.80 -28.58
CA PHE A 4 -21.45 4.12 -29.35
C PHE A 4 -21.62 4.80 -30.71
N PRO A 5 -21.74 4.04 -31.80
CA PRO A 5 -22.18 4.59 -33.08
C PRO A 5 -23.58 5.23 -32.92
N PRO A 6 -23.96 6.19 -33.78
CA PRO A 6 -25.33 6.71 -33.78
C PRO A 6 -26.30 5.54 -34.00
N VAL A 7 -27.05 5.20 -32.96
CA VAL A 7 -27.98 4.07 -32.97
C VAL A 7 -29.15 4.43 -33.88
N ILE A 8 -29.38 3.61 -34.91
CA ILE A 8 -30.60 3.58 -35.69
C ILE A 8 -31.60 2.72 -34.89
N ASP A 9 -32.83 3.18 -34.71
CA ASP A 9 -33.83 2.52 -33.85
C ASP A 9 -33.91 1.00 -34.13
N ASN A 10 -33.91 0.20 -33.05
CA ASN A 10 -33.95 -1.27 -33.01
C ASN A 10 -32.69 -2.09 -33.36
N GLU A 11 -31.51 -1.48 -33.55
CA GLU A 11 -30.27 -2.25 -33.68
C GLU A 11 -29.72 -2.76 -32.33
N LYS A 12 -29.41 -4.06 -32.24
CA LYS A 12 -28.75 -4.66 -31.07
C LYS A 12 -27.23 -4.53 -31.21
N CYS A 13 -26.60 -3.73 -30.35
CA CYS A 13 -25.14 -3.65 -30.28
C CYS A 13 -24.59 -4.52 -29.13
N PRO A 14 -23.58 -5.38 -29.38
CA PRO A 14 -22.91 -6.12 -28.30
C PRO A 14 -22.08 -5.17 -27.43
N LEU A 15 -22.17 -5.30 -26.11
CA LEU A 15 -21.34 -4.56 -25.17
C LEU A 15 -19.99 -5.26 -25.00
N THR A 16 -18.91 -4.54 -25.27
CA THR A 16 -17.53 -5.02 -25.08
C THR A 16 -16.82 -4.24 -23.98
N ILE A 17 -15.60 -4.66 -23.61
CA ILE A 17 -14.78 -3.95 -22.61
C ILE A 17 -14.54 -2.47 -22.98
N ASN A 18 -14.49 -2.17 -24.29
CA ASN A 18 -14.31 -0.80 -24.80
C ASN A 18 -15.51 0.11 -24.52
N ASN A 19 -16.67 -0.47 -24.20
CA ASN A 19 -17.90 0.24 -23.86
C ASN A 19 -18.14 0.31 -22.35
N THR A 20 -17.22 -0.22 -21.53
CA THR A 20 -17.36 -0.29 -20.08
C THR A 20 -16.29 0.54 -19.37
N LEU A 21 -16.69 1.32 -18.39
CA LEU A 21 -15.79 2.02 -17.47
C LEU A 21 -15.72 1.26 -16.16
N LEU A 22 -14.52 0.90 -15.72
CA LEU A 22 -14.31 0.19 -14.44
C LEU A 22 -14.28 1.17 -13.28
N GLN A 23 -14.71 0.71 -12.10
CA GLN A 23 -14.79 1.52 -10.87
C GLN A 23 -13.45 2.19 -10.49
N SER A 24 -12.33 1.50 -10.70
CA SER A 24 -10.99 1.95 -10.30
C SER A 24 -10.28 2.78 -11.37
N CYS A 25 -10.99 3.20 -12.42
CA CYS A 25 -10.44 4.02 -13.50
C CYS A 25 -10.76 5.50 -13.28
N TYR A 26 -9.77 6.36 -13.51
CA TYR A 26 -9.95 7.80 -13.54
C TYR A 26 -10.22 8.26 -14.97
N LEU A 27 -11.33 8.97 -15.19
CA LEU A 27 -11.62 9.59 -16.47
C LEU A 27 -10.62 10.72 -16.73
N ARG A 28 -9.93 10.65 -17.88
CA ARG A 28 -8.94 11.66 -18.31
C ARG A 28 -9.28 12.16 -19.70
N TYR A 29 -8.94 13.43 -19.95
CA TYR A 29 -9.02 14.07 -21.27
C TYR A 29 -10.42 14.19 -21.88
N THR A 30 -11.46 14.13 -21.05
CA THR A 30 -12.85 14.45 -21.40
C THR A 30 -13.49 15.25 -20.27
N GLU A 31 -14.35 16.21 -20.59
CA GLU A 31 -15.01 17.06 -19.58
C GLU A 31 -16.08 16.30 -18.79
N TRP A 32 -16.85 15.46 -19.47
CA TRP A 32 -17.91 14.66 -18.87
C TRP A 32 -18.16 13.39 -19.69
N ALA A 33 -18.79 12.41 -19.04
CA ALA A 33 -19.28 11.19 -19.67
C ALA A 33 -20.63 10.83 -19.04
N TYR A 34 -21.59 10.42 -19.87
CA TYR A 34 -22.83 9.80 -19.42
C TYR A 34 -22.72 8.28 -19.56
N GLY A 35 -23.19 7.56 -18.55
CA GLY A 35 -23.19 6.11 -18.53
C GLY A 35 -24.27 5.55 -17.61
N ILE A 36 -24.53 4.26 -17.72
CA ILE A 36 -25.47 3.52 -16.87
C ILE A 36 -24.66 2.59 -15.98
N ALA A 37 -24.93 2.59 -14.68
CA ALA A 37 -24.30 1.66 -13.75
C ALA A 37 -24.86 0.24 -13.99
N VAL A 38 -24.00 -0.69 -14.40
CA VAL A 38 -24.35 -2.10 -14.61
C VAL A 38 -24.01 -2.95 -13.38
N TYR A 39 -22.87 -2.68 -12.74
CA TYR A 39 -22.41 -3.36 -11.53
C TYR A 39 -22.17 -2.35 -10.40
N THR A 40 -22.49 -2.72 -9.17
CA THR A 40 -22.34 -1.86 -7.98
C THR A 40 -21.76 -2.65 -6.80
N GLY A 41 -21.03 -1.97 -5.92
CA GLY A 41 -20.45 -2.57 -4.71
C GLY A 41 -19.47 -3.71 -5.02
N ASN A 42 -19.64 -4.85 -4.35
CA ASN A 42 -18.76 -6.01 -4.48
C ASN A 42 -18.95 -6.79 -5.79
N GLU A 43 -20.00 -6.49 -6.56
CA GLU A 43 -20.25 -7.09 -7.88
C GLU A 43 -19.40 -6.43 -8.98
N THR A 44 -18.68 -5.34 -8.69
CA THR A 44 -17.73 -4.77 -9.66
C THR A 44 -16.51 -5.67 -9.78
N LYS A 45 -15.85 -5.64 -10.95
CA LYS A 45 -14.60 -6.41 -11.16
C LYS A 45 -13.53 -6.11 -10.10
N SER A 46 -13.45 -4.85 -9.65
CA SER A 46 -12.52 -4.47 -8.59
C SER A 46 -12.94 -5.05 -7.24
N GLY A 47 -14.23 -4.98 -6.91
CA GLY A 47 -14.76 -5.55 -5.67
C GLY A 47 -14.60 -7.08 -5.60
N MET A 48 -14.78 -7.78 -6.71
CA MET A 48 -14.56 -9.23 -6.79
C MET A 48 -13.08 -9.62 -6.66
N SER A 49 -12.17 -8.72 -7.02
CA SER A 49 -10.72 -8.96 -6.89
C SER A 49 -10.21 -8.69 -5.47
N THR A 50 -10.92 -7.89 -4.67
CA THR A 50 -10.59 -7.64 -3.28
C THR A 50 -11.14 -8.77 -2.41
N GLY A 51 -10.26 -9.56 -1.81
CA GLY A 51 -10.63 -10.56 -0.81
C GLY A 51 -11.13 -9.93 0.48
N THR A 52 -11.84 -10.73 1.30
CA THR A 52 -12.21 -10.33 2.66
C THR A 52 -10.96 -10.14 3.50
N ALA A 53 -10.86 -9.02 4.22
CA ALA A 53 -9.73 -8.73 5.10
C ALA A 53 -9.72 -9.73 6.27
N GLU A 54 -8.82 -10.70 6.24
CA GLU A 54 -8.59 -11.60 7.36
C GLU A 54 -7.79 -10.89 8.48
N PRO A 55 -8.10 -11.15 9.76
CA PRO A 55 -7.34 -10.59 10.86
C PRO A 55 -5.89 -11.10 10.80
N LYS A 56 -4.95 -10.16 10.67
CA LYS A 56 -3.52 -10.46 10.67
C LYS A 56 -3.05 -10.70 12.10
N LEU A 57 -2.79 -11.95 12.44
CA LEU A 57 -2.16 -12.35 13.71
C LEU A 57 -0.64 -12.38 13.52
N THR A 58 0.11 -11.85 14.48
CA THR A 58 1.57 -11.78 14.40
C THR A 58 2.22 -13.12 14.74
N ALA A 59 3.47 -13.29 14.32
CA ALA A 59 4.26 -14.45 14.69
C ALA A 59 4.50 -14.53 16.22
N ALA A 60 4.64 -13.39 16.89
CA ALA A 60 4.84 -13.33 18.33
C ALA A 60 3.58 -13.78 19.10
N ASP A 61 2.38 -13.40 18.64
CA ASP A 61 1.12 -13.84 19.25
C ASP A 61 1.01 -15.37 19.22
N ALA A 62 1.36 -16.00 18.10
CA ALA A 62 1.37 -17.46 17.96
C ALA A 62 2.43 -18.13 18.85
N MET A 63 3.59 -17.50 19.05
CA MET A 63 4.63 -18.00 19.96
C MET A 63 4.18 -17.95 21.41
N ILE A 64 3.55 -16.85 21.84
CA ILE A 64 3.05 -16.68 23.21
C ILE A 64 1.93 -17.67 23.51
N ASP A 65 1.03 -17.91 22.55
CA ASP A 65 -0.02 -18.92 22.71
C ASP A 65 0.57 -20.32 22.93
N LYS A 66 1.55 -20.72 22.11
CA LYS A 66 2.27 -22.00 22.28
C LYS A 66 2.97 -22.11 23.63
N LEU A 67 3.65 -21.05 24.09
CA LEU A 67 4.30 -21.02 25.39
C LEU A 67 3.28 -21.10 26.54
N THR A 68 2.14 -20.42 26.41
CA THR A 68 1.06 -20.45 27.41
C THR A 68 0.49 -21.87 27.56
N VAL A 69 0.28 -22.58 26.44
CA VAL A 69 -0.14 -23.99 26.44
C VAL A 69 0.92 -24.86 27.13
N ALA A 70 2.21 -24.68 26.82
CA ALA A 70 3.28 -25.42 27.47
C ALA A 70 3.33 -25.18 28.98
N MET A 71 3.17 -23.94 29.43
CA MET A 71 3.13 -23.55 30.84
C MET A 71 1.91 -24.13 31.57
N PHE A 72 0.75 -24.17 30.90
CA PHE A 72 -0.46 -24.80 31.45
C PHE A 72 -0.29 -26.32 31.63
N MET A 73 0.32 -27.00 30.66
CA MET A 73 0.63 -28.43 30.77
C MET A 73 1.62 -28.70 31.92
N PHE A 74 2.66 -27.87 32.03
CA PHE A 74 3.61 -27.94 33.15
C PHE A 74 2.91 -27.71 34.50
N GLN A 75 1.99 -26.74 34.58
CA GLN A 75 1.22 -26.46 35.79
C GLN A 75 0.37 -27.66 36.22
N ILE A 76 -0.26 -28.37 35.29
CA ILE A 76 -1.03 -29.59 35.61
C ILE A 76 -0.12 -30.64 36.25
N VAL A 77 1.06 -30.87 35.69
CA VAL A 77 2.02 -31.86 36.22
C VAL A 77 2.44 -31.50 37.65
N VAL A 78 2.82 -30.24 37.88
CA VAL A 78 3.22 -29.75 39.21
C VAL A 78 2.08 -29.89 40.23
N VAL A 79 0.85 -29.54 39.83
CA VAL A 79 -0.34 -29.66 40.68
C VAL A 79 -0.65 -31.11 41.05
N LEU A 80 -0.49 -32.05 40.12
CA LEU A 80 -0.70 -33.47 40.39
C LEU A 80 0.36 -34.02 41.36
N VAL A 81 1.63 -33.65 41.17
CA VAL A 81 2.73 -34.08 42.06
C VAL A 81 2.57 -33.48 43.46
N LEU A 82 2.43 -32.16 43.58
CA LEU A 82 2.27 -31.51 44.89
C LEU A 82 0.94 -31.86 45.56
N GLY A 83 -0.13 -31.99 44.77
CA GLY A 83 -1.45 -32.39 45.25
C GLY A 83 -1.48 -33.81 45.80
N SER A 84 -0.83 -34.76 45.12
CA SER A 84 -0.72 -36.14 45.61
C SER A 84 0.13 -36.22 46.89
N VAL A 85 1.28 -35.55 46.93
CA VAL A 85 2.11 -35.45 48.15
C VAL A 85 1.32 -34.82 49.31
N GLY A 86 0.52 -33.77 49.02
CA GLY A 86 -0.33 -33.11 49.99
C GLY A 86 -1.44 -34.00 50.54
N ASN A 87 -2.09 -34.80 49.69
CA ASN A 87 -3.09 -35.80 50.10
C ASN A 87 -2.46 -36.88 51.00
N ILE A 88 -1.30 -37.43 50.61
CA ILE A 88 -0.57 -38.43 51.42
C ILE A 88 -0.21 -37.86 52.79
N TRP A 89 0.23 -36.60 52.85
CA TRP A 89 0.57 -35.93 54.11
C TRP A 89 -0.67 -35.68 54.99
N LYS A 90 -1.79 -35.26 54.39
CA LYS A 90 -3.08 -35.10 55.09
C LYS A 90 -3.50 -36.40 55.76
N ASP A 91 -3.42 -37.52 55.03
CA ASP A 91 -3.87 -38.82 55.54
C ASP A 91 -2.92 -39.37 56.63
N THR A 92 -1.60 -39.18 56.46
CA THR A 92 -0.62 -39.77 57.37
C THR A 92 -0.41 -38.96 58.66
N LYS A 93 -0.37 -37.64 58.55
CA LYS A 93 0.01 -36.70 59.63
C LYS A 93 -1.09 -35.70 59.95
N GLY A 94 -1.82 -35.20 58.96
CA GLY A 94 -2.85 -34.16 59.13
C GLY A 94 -4.03 -34.60 60.00
N LEU A 95 -4.56 -35.81 59.78
CA LEU A 95 -5.67 -36.38 60.57
C LEU A 95 -5.32 -36.63 62.05
N LYS A 96 -4.02 -36.76 62.38
CA LYS A 96 -3.56 -37.00 63.75
C LYS A 96 -3.46 -35.72 64.58
N GLN A 97 -3.58 -34.55 63.95
CA GLN A 97 -3.43 -33.27 64.64
C GLN A 97 -4.79 -32.74 65.10
N TRP A 98 -4.95 -32.65 66.42
CA TRP A 98 -6.22 -32.28 67.07
C TRP A 98 -6.76 -30.89 66.64
N TYR A 99 -5.89 -30.00 66.15
CA TYR A 99 -6.23 -28.63 65.78
C TYR A 99 -6.64 -28.45 64.31
N LEU A 100 -6.48 -29.46 63.44
CA LEU A 100 -6.84 -29.34 62.01
C LEU A 100 -8.33 -29.61 61.71
N MET A 101 -9.09 -30.16 62.67
CA MET A 101 -10.56 -30.39 62.61
C MET A 101 -11.07 -30.85 61.23
N TYR A 102 -10.50 -31.93 60.68
CA TYR A 102 -11.04 -32.55 59.46
C TYR A 102 -12.36 -33.29 59.78
N PRO A 103 -13.40 -33.14 58.94
CA PRO A 103 -14.65 -33.87 59.11
C PRO A 103 -14.45 -35.38 58.89
N VAL A 104 -15.14 -36.21 59.68
CA VAL A 104 -14.99 -37.68 59.69
C VAL A 104 -15.57 -38.33 58.41
N GLU A 105 -16.59 -37.72 57.80
CA GLU A 105 -17.14 -38.12 56.51
C GLU A 105 -16.78 -37.08 55.45
N GLY A 106 -15.77 -37.39 54.63
CA GLY A 106 -15.34 -36.56 53.52
C GLY A 106 -16.22 -36.76 52.27
N PRO A 107 -16.58 -35.70 51.53
CA PRO A 107 -17.22 -35.84 50.22
C PRO A 107 -16.33 -36.59 49.22
N TRP A 108 -16.93 -37.21 48.20
CA TRP A 108 -16.22 -37.94 47.14
C TRP A 108 -15.17 -37.12 46.37
N TYR A 109 -15.23 -35.79 46.45
CA TYR A 109 -14.32 -34.85 45.79
C TYR A 109 -13.18 -34.34 46.70
N ASP A 110 -13.06 -34.80 47.94
CA ASP A 110 -12.06 -34.32 48.91
C ASP A 110 -10.61 -34.49 48.41
N PHE A 111 -10.35 -35.53 47.61
CA PHE A 111 -9.04 -35.75 46.96
C PHE A 111 -8.64 -34.65 45.97
N LEU A 112 -9.61 -33.90 45.41
CA LEU A 112 -9.37 -32.79 44.48
C LEU A 112 -9.13 -31.46 45.19
N VAL A 113 -9.53 -31.31 46.45
CA VAL A 113 -9.48 -30.03 47.18
C VAL A 113 -8.04 -29.53 47.34
N ILE A 114 -7.11 -30.41 47.73
CA ILE A 114 -5.69 -30.05 47.91
C ILE A 114 -5.01 -29.74 46.57
N PRO A 115 -5.13 -30.57 45.51
CA PRO A 115 -4.66 -30.21 44.17
C PRO A 115 -5.22 -28.89 43.65
N LEU A 116 -6.52 -28.61 43.83
CA LEU A 116 -7.12 -27.34 43.40
C LEU A 116 -6.56 -26.14 44.16
N ARG A 117 -6.25 -26.28 45.46
CA ARG A 117 -5.54 -25.23 46.23
C ARG A 117 -4.14 -24.97 45.68
N PHE A 118 -3.38 -26.03 45.35
CA PHE A 118 -2.08 -25.86 44.70
C PHE A 118 -2.19 -25.26 43.29
N LYS A 119 -3.27 -25.56 42.55
CA LYS A 119 -3.55 -24.92 41.26
C LYS A 119 -3.75 -23.41 41.40
N LEU A 120 -4.50 -22.98 42.41
CA LEU A 120 -4.70 -21.56 42.73
C LEU A 120 -3.37 -20.89 43.12
N LEU A 121 -2.57 -21.54 43.98
CA LEU A 121 -1.24 -21.04 44.37
C LEU A 121 -0.28 -20.91 43.16
N CYS A 122 -0.30 -21.86 42.23
CA CYS A 122 0.54 -21.85 41.03
C CYS A 122 -0.03 -21.00 39.88
N SER A 123 -1.18 -20.34 40.05
CA SER A 123 -1.82 -19.55 38.98
C SER A 123 -0.97 -18.37 38.50
N ILE A 124 -0.07 -17.86 39.35
CA ILE A 124 0.89 -16.81 39.02
C ILE A 124 1.93 -17.22 37.98
N ILE A 125 2.09 -18.53 37.72
CA ILE A 125 3.03 -19.03 36.71
C ILE A 125 2.60 -18.55 35.33
N ILE A 126 1.29 -18.55 35.01
CA ILE A 126 0.79 -18.05 33.73
C ILE A 126 0.64 -16.52 33.82
N PRO A 127 1.47 -15.74 33.11
CA PRO A 127 1.45 -14.29 33.22
C PRO A 127 0.24 -13.73 32.45
N ILE A 128 -0.88 -13.51 33.15
CA ILE A 128 -2.12 -13.00 32.55
C ILE A 128 -1.90 -11.64 31.87
N SER A 129 -0.99 -10.82 32.40
CA SER A 129 -0.71 -9.48 31.90
C SER A 129 0.08 -9.45 30.59
N ILE A 130 0.79 -10.52 30.21
CA ILE A 130 1.75 -10.48 29.08
C ILE A 130 1.07 -10.07 27.77
N LYS A 131 -0.14 -10.59 27.54
CA LYS A 131 -0.92 -10.33 26.33
C LYS A 131 -1.34 -8.86 26.26
N VAL A 132 -1.89 -8.34 27.36
CA VAL A 132 -2.32 -6.93 27.44
C VAL A 132 -1.13 -5.97 27.32
N THR A 133 0.01 -6.30 27.95
CA THR A 133 1.21 -5.46 27.83
C THR A 133 1.77 -5.44 26.41
N LEU A 134 1.67 -6.56 25.69
CA LEU A 134 2.12 -6.66 24.32
C LEU A 134 1.20 -5.89 23.37
N ASP A 135 -0.13 -6.02 23.52
CA ASP A 135 -1.10 -5.23 22.76
C ASP A 135 -0.91 -3.72 22.98
N LEU A 136 -0.63 -3.30 24.23
CA LEU A 136 -0.32 -1.91 24.54
C LEU A 136 0.99 -1.45 23.90
N ALA A 137 2.04 -2.27 23.97
CA ALA A 137 3.33 -1.97 23.35
C ALA A 137 3.21 -1.82 21.83
N LYS A 138 2.47 -2.72 21.17
CA LYS A 138 2.11 -2.64 19.74
C LYS A 138 1.45 -1.31 19.39
N GLY A 139 0.46 -0.89 20.19
CA GLY A 139 -0.20 0.41 20.01
C GLY A 139 0.76 1.61 20.15
N VAL A 140 1.69 1.56 21.11
CA VAL A 140 2.71 2.61 21.28
C VAL A 140 3.67 2.64 20.09
N TYR A 141 4.14 1.49 19.60
CA TYR A 141 5.05 1.43 18.44
C TYR A 141 4.38 1.94 17.16
N ALA A 142 3.13 1.57 16.91
CA ALA A 142 2.36 2.12 15.81
C ALA A 142 2.27 3.66 15.90
N LYS A 143 2.12 4.20 17.11
CA LYS A 143 2.08 5.65 17.31
C LYS A 143 3.42 6.34 17.12
N PHE A 144 4.52 5.68 17.47
CA PHE A 144 5.86 6.18 17.16
C PHE A 144 6.11 6.25 15.66
N ILE A 145 5.61 5.29 14.87
CA ILE A 145 5.67 5.33 13.40
C ILE A 145 4.89 6.54 12.86
N ASP A 146 3.67 6.78 13.36
CA ASP A 146 2.85 7.93 12.93
C ASP A 146 3.47 9.30 13.27
N TRP A 147 4.30 9.36 14.31
CA TRP A 147 4.92 10.60 14.80
C TRP A 147 6.32 10.84 14.26
N ASP A 148 6.85 9.95 13.43
CA ASP A 148 8.18 10.10 12.88
C ASP A 148 8.21 11.15 11.76
N GLU A 149 8.90 12.26 12.01
CA GLU A 149 9.08 13.33 11.02
C GLU A 149 9.93 12.89 9.81
N GLN A 150 10.78 11.87 9.95
CA GLN A 150 11.58 11.36 8.82
C GLN A 150 10.74 10.60 7.81
N MET A 151 9.57 10.09 8.21
CA MET A 151 8.62 9.40 7.33
C MET A 151 7.50 10.32 6.84
N PHE A 152 7.74 11.64 6.83
CA PHE A 152 6.83 12.65 6.29
C PHE A 152 7.21 13.01 4.85
N ASP A 153 6.26 12.89 3.92
CA ASP A 153 6.45 13.39 2.56
C ASP A 153 6.11 14.88 2.46
N HIS A 154 7.12 15.71 2.18
CA HIS A 154 6.97 17.14 2.02
C HIS A 154 6.28 17.56 0.72
N GLU A 155 6.34 16.76 -0.35
CA GLU A 155 5.73 17.14 -1.63
C GLU A 155 4.21 17.01 -1.59
N THR A 156 3.71 15.91 -1.04
CA THR A 156 2.26 15.68 -0.89
C THR A 156 1.70 16.12 0.47
N SER A 157 2.56 16.53 1.41
CA SER A 157 2.20 16.87 2.79
C SER A 157 1.49 15.74 3.53
N THR A 158 1.90 14.49 3.29
CA THR A 158 1.31 13.30 3.92
C THR A 158 2.27 12.66 4.92
N PRO A 159 1.86 12.47 6.19
CA PRO A 159 2.64 11.70 7.15
C PRO A 159 2.50 10.19 6.91
N ALA A 160 3.43 9.40 7.44
CA ALA A 160 3.24 7.98 7.61
C ALA A 160 1.98 7.69 8.45
N HIS A 161 1.21 6.69 8.04
CA HIS A 161 -0.01 6.30 8.74
C HIS A 161 -0.06 4.79 8.91
N SER A 162 -0.01 4.34 10.17
CA SER A 162 -0.14 2.94 10.53
C SER A 162 -1.61 2.52 10.60
N ALA A 163 -2.14 1.97 9.50
CA ALA A 163 -3.54 1.52 9.41
C ALA A 163 -3.86 0.31 10.31
N ASN A 164 -2.85 -0.46 10.74
CA ASN A 164 -3.01 -1.60 11.65
C ASN A 164 -1.94 -1.55 12.74
N THR A 165 -2.37 -1.44 13.99
CA THR A 165 -1.48 -1.34 15.16
C THR A 165 -0.90 -2.68 15.59
N ALA A 166 -1.47 -3.81 15.16
CA ALA A 166 -1.07 -5.13 15.63
C ALA A 166 0.22 -5.66 15.00
N ILE A 167 0.58 -5.18 13.80
CA ILE A 167 1.62 -5.80 12.93
C ILE A 167 2.96 -5.06 12.93
N SER A 168 3.16 -4.07 13.80
CA SER A 168 4.36 -3.23 13.79
C SER A 168 5.67 -4.01 14.02
N GLU A 169 5.62 -5.13 14.76
CA GLU A 169 6.80 -5.97 15.02
C GLU A 169 7.18 -6.87 13.83
N ASP A 170 6.20 -7.27 13.01
CA ASP A 170 6.43 -8.13 11.84
C ASP A 170 7.25 -7.40 10.77
N LEU A 171 7.26 -6.06 10.76
CA LEU A 171 8.12 -5.26 9.88
C LEU A 171 9.61 -5.60 10.07
N GLY A 172 10.03 -5.98 11.28
CA GLY A 172 11.40 -6.40 11.57
C GLY A 172 11.73 -7.84 11.10
N GLN A 173 10.73 -8.59 10.64
CA GLN A 173 10.87 -10.00 10.23
C GLN A 173 10.65 -10.21 8.72
N VAL A 174 10.53 -9.13 7.94
CA VAL A 174 10.30 -9.20 6.50
C VAL A 174 11.55 -9.71 5.78
N GLU A 175 11.44 -10.85 5.10
CA GLU A 175 12.52 -11.44 4.28
C GLU A 175 12.41 -11.05 2.80
N TYR A 176 11.18 -10.93 2.28
CA TYR A 176 10.92 -10.63 0.87
C TYR A 176 10.06 -9.38 0.74
N ILE A 177 10.53 -8.43 -0.07
CA ILE A 177 9.77 -7.24 -0.46
C ILE A 177 9.34 -7.41 -1.91
N LEU A 178 8.04 -7.51 -2.14
CA LEU A 178 7.45 -7.49 -3.47
C LEU A 178 7.08 -6.04 -3.80
N SER A 179 7.84 -5.42 -4.69
CA SER A 179 7.60 -4.03 -5.11
C SER A 179 6.94 -4.00 -6.48
N ASP A 180 5.89 -3.19 -6.63
CA ASP A 180 5.37 -2.83 -7.94
C ASP A 180 6.32 -1.83 -8.62
N LYS A 181 6.43 -1.89 -9.94
CA LYS A 181 7.27 -0.96 -10.69
C LYS A 181 6.62 0.42 -10.74
N ILE A 182 5.36 0.47 -11.15
CA ILE A 182 4.69 1.72 -11.52
C ILE A 182 4.02 2.32 -10.30
N GLY A 183 4.38 3.55 -9.93
CA GLY A 183 3.82 4.23 -8.76
C GLY A 183 4.46 3.84 -7.43
N THR A 184 5.46 2.94 -7.41
CA THR A 184 6.29 2.66 -6.23
C THR A 184 7.77 2.85 -6.53
N LEU A 185 8.34 2.09 -7.48
CA LEU A 185 9.76 2.27 -7.84
C LEU A 185 9.99 3.49 -8.74
N THR A 186 9.02 3.81 -9.60
CA THR A 186 9.09 4.95 -10.51
C THR A 186 7.97 5.92 -10.21
N GLU A 187 8.34 7.20 -10.06
CA GLU A 187 7.39 8.30 -10.14
C GLU A 187 6.71 8.30 -11.51
N ASN A 188 5.41 8.64 -11.53
CA ASN A 188 4.61 8.66 -12.75
C ASN A 188 4.87 9.94 -13.59
N ARG A 189 6.15 10.28 -13.80
CA ARG A 189 6.64 11.48 -14.46
C ARG A 189 7.73 11.12 -15.47
N MET A 190 7.40 11.26 -16.75
CA MET A 190 8.36 11.04 -17.84
C MET A 190 9.08 12.34 -18.19
N ILE A 191 10.41 12.28 -18.28
CA ILE A 191 11.27 13.44 -18.56
C ILE A 191 12.26 13.12 -19.67
N PHE A 192 12.37 14.03 -20.64
CA PHE A 192 13.32 13.89 -21.73
C PHE A 192 14.74 14.19 -21.24
N ARG A 193 15.61 13.18 -21.28
CA ARG A 193 16.94 13.24 -20.66
C ARG A 193 18.08 13.34 -21.68
N ARG A 194 18.08 12.50 -22.72
CA ARG A 194 19.19 12.42 -23.69
C ARG A 194 18.66 12.15 -25.09
N CYS A 195 19.39 12.61 -26.10
CA CYS A 195 19.15 12.26 -27.49
C CYS A 195 20.43 12.17 -28.30
N CYS A 196 20.36 11.47 -29.43
CA CYS A 196 21.42 11.41 -30.43
C CYS A 196 20.91 12.07 -31.72
N ILE A 197 21.66 13.03 -32.26
CA ILE A 197 21.34 13.68 -33.54
C ILE A 197 22.63 13.70 -34.36
N SER A 198 22.60 13.11 -35.57
CA SER A 198 23.74 13.03 -36.50
C SER A 198 25.05 12.60 -35.81
N ASP A 199 25.02 11.43 -35.17
CA ASP A 199 26.13 10.83 -34.38
C ASP A 199 26.64 11.66 -33.18
N THR A 200 25.97 12.77 -32.86
CA THR A 200 26.28 13.59 -31.69
C THR A 200 25.27 13.31 -30.58
N MET A 201 25.77 12.83 -29.45
CA MET A 201 24.99 12.62 -28.23
C MET A 201 24.86 13.93 -27.44
N TYR A 202 23.63 14.30 -27.10
CA TYR A 202 23.27 15.47 -26.29
C TYR A 202 22.69 15.04 -24.94
N GLY A 203 23.09 15.74 -23.87
CA GLY A 203 22.73 15.46 -22.49
C GLY A 203 23.85 14.75 -21.71
N ASN A 204 24.87 15.52 -21.30
CA ASN A 204 26.10 15.07 -20.62
C ASN A 204 25.87 14.49 -19.18
N ASP A 205 26.85 14.61 -18.27
CA ASP A 205 26.94 13.94 -16.95
C ASP A 205 25.69 14.03 -16.05
N ASN A 206 24.90 15.11 -16.14
CA ASN A 206 23.64 15.27 -15.38
C ASN A 206 22.39 14.72 -16.11
N GLY A 207 22.57 14.24 -17.34
CA GLY A 207 21.57 13.58 -18.17
C GLY A 207 20.42 14.50 -18.60
N ASP A 208 20.60 15.82 -18.69
CA ASP A 208 19.53 16.74 -19.08
C ASP A 208 19.86 17.45 -20.40
N ALA A 209 19.36 16.90 -21.51
CA ALA A 209 19.58 17.40 -22.88
C ALA A 209 19.07 18.83 -23.06
N LEU A 210 18.03 19.23 -22.32
CA LEU A 210 17.46 20.59 -22.41
C LEU A 210 18.43 21.66 -21.91
N LYS A 211 19.34 21.30 -21.00
CA LYS A 211 20.37 22.20 -20.45
C LYS A 211 21.69 22.12 -21.20
N ASP A 212 21.82 21.21 -22.16
CA ASP A 212 23.06 21.04 -22.91
C ASP A 212 23.32 22.27 -23.79
N VAL A 213 24.44 22.95 -23.50
CA VAL A 213 24.86 24.16 -24.23
C VAL A 213 25.09 23.84 -25.71
N ARG A 214 25.57 22.64 -26.04
CA ARG A 214 25.81 22.24 -27.44
C ARG A 214 24.49 22.15 -28.21
N LEU A 215 23.46 21.55 -27.59
CA LEU A 215 22.15 21.44 -28.20
C LEU A 215 21.51 22.82 -28.39
N ARG A 216 21.55 23.66 -27.34
CA ARG A 216 20.98 25.02 -27.42
C ARG A 216 21.69 25.88 -28.47
N ASN A 217 23.02 25.79 -28.55
CA ASN A 217 23.79 26.50 -29.58
C ASN A 217 23.47 25.99 -30.99
N ALA A 218 23.28 24.68 -31.18
CA ALA A 218 22.90 24.11 -32.47
C ALA A 218 21.48 24.55 -32.89
N VAL A 219 20.54 24.63 -31.95
CA VAL A 219 19.20 25.21 -32.16
C VAL A 219 19.30 26.69 -32.54
N SER A 220 20.10 27.48 -31.81
CA SER A 220 20.30 28.91 -32.12
C SER A 220 21.03 29.15 -33.44
N SER A 221 21.91 28.24 -33.83
CA SER A 221 22.63 28.26 -35.13
C SER A 221 21.79 27.73 -36.28
N ASN A 222 20.56 27.28 -36.00
CA ASN A 222 19.60 26.75 -36.96
C ASN A 222 20.16 25.56 -37.77
N ASP A 223 20.85 24.64 -37.08
CA ASP A 223 21.40 23.43 -37.69
C ASP A 223 20.26 22.59 -38.31
N PRO A 224 20.34 22.24 -39.62
CA PRO A 224 19.26 21.57 -40.32
C PRO A 224 18.90 20.20 -39.71
N ASP A 225 19.88 19.47 -39.18
CA ASP A 225 19.64 18.13 -38.60
C ASP A 225 18.91 18.24 -37.26
N VAL A 226 19.32 19.20 -36.43
CA VAL A 226 18.68 19.45 -35.12
C VAL A 226 17.26 19.98 -35.29
N ILE A 227 17.05 20.92 -36.21
CA ILE A 227 15.71 21.47 -36.48
C ILE A 227 14.79 20.38 -37.04
N LYS A 228 15.28 19.53 -37.95
CA LYS A 228 14.50 18.40 -38.47
C LYS A 228 14.15 17.40 -37.37
N PHE A 229 15.09 17.11 -36.47
CA PHE A 229 14.84 16.25 -35.30
C PHE A 229 13.75 16.82 -34.39
N LEU A 230 13.84 18.10 -34.02
CA LEU A 230 12.83 18.79 -33.21
C LEU A 230 11.46 18.85 -33.91
N MET A 231 11.45 19.06 -35.22
CA MET A 231 10.23 19.06 -36.02
C MET A 231 9.55 17.68 -36.00
N VAL A 232 10.31 16.59 -36.10
CA VAL A 232 9.78 15.22 -35.98
C VAL A 232 9.20 14.98 -34.58
N MET A 233 9.91 15.39 -33.52
CA MET A 233 9.39 15.30 -32.15
C MET A 233 8.05 16.02 -31.98
N ALA A 234 7.92 17.22 -32.58
CA ALA A 234 6.72 18.04 -32.48
C ALA A 234 5.55 17.59 -33.37
N LEU A 235 5.80 16.88 -34.50
CA LEU A 235 4.75 16.48 -35.45
C LEU A 235 4.30 15.03 -35.30
N CYS A 236 5.20 14.09 -34.99
CA CYS A 236 4.92 12.66 -34.97
C CYS A 236 4.41 12.17 -33.60
N ASN A 237 3.35 12.79 -33.10
CA ASN A 237 2.73 12.47 -31.81
C ASN A 237 1.21 12.62 -31.86
N THR A 238 0.49 12.13 -30.84
CA THR A 238 -0.96 12.28 -30.68
C THR A 238 -1.35 13.41 -29.71
N VAL A 239 -0.38 14.21 -29.29
CA VAL A 239 -0.52 15.23 -28.24
C VAL A 239 -1.47 16.35 -28.68
N VAL A 240 -2.31 16.79 -27.75
CA VAL A 240 -3.23 17.92 -27.91
C VAL A 240 -2.70 19.12 -27.10
N PRO A 241 -2.41 20.26 -27.75
CA PRO A 241 -2.02 21.47 -27.06
C PRO A 241 -3.25 22.13 -26.40
N ILE A 242 -3.13 22.45 -25.11
CA ILE A 242 -4.13 23.16 -24.32
C ILE A 242 -3.52 24.50 -23.91
N LYS A 243 -4.13 25.57 -24.40
CA LYS A 243 -3.74 26.94 -24.05
C LYS A 243 -4.36 27.28 -22.69
N SER A 244 -3.54 27.45 -21.66
CA SER A 244 -4.01 28.02 -20.39
C SER A 244 -4.08 29.53 -20.54
N PHE A 245 -5.28 30.10 -20.55
CA PHE A 245 -5.48 31.54 -20.46
C PHE A 245 -5.48 31.92 -18.98
N HIS A 246 -4.30 32.06 -18.36
CA HIS A 246 -4.23 32.50 -16.97
C HIS A 246 -4.27 34.04 -16.93
N THR A 247 -5.27 34.58 -16.23
CA THR A 247 -5.77 35.96 -16.29
C THR A 247 -4.81 37.06 -15.82
N PHE A 248 -3.56 36.73 -15.48
CA PHE A 248 -2.61 37.65 -14.83
C PHE A 248 -1.19 37.65 -15.42
N SER A 249 -0.89 36.82 -16.43
CA SER A 249 0.41 36.82 -17.11
C SER A 249 0.23 36.58 -18.60
N ASN A 250 0.62 37.54 -19.44
CA ASN A 250 0.57 37.46 -20.90
C ASN A 250 1.51 36.42 -21.53
N ASP A 251 2.11 35.52 -20.74
CA ASP A 251 2.83 34.36 -21.27
C ASP A 251 1.81 33.25 -21.52
N GLY A 252 1.42 33.09 -22.78
CA GLY A 252 0.54 32.01 -23.24
C GLY A 252 1.25 30.66 -23.21
N THR A 253 1.54 30.14 -22.01
CA THR A 253 2.15 28.82 -21.82
C THR A 253 1.20 27.75 -22.38
N VAL A 254 1.69 26.97 -23.35
CA VAL A 254 0.95 25.85 -23.93
C VAL A 254 1.25 24.63 -23.08
N SER A 255 0.22 24.07 -22.45
CA SER A 255 0.31 22.78 -21.79
C SER A 255 0.00 21.67 -22.79
N TYR A 256 0.77 20.59 -22.75
CA TYR A 256 0.62 19.47 -23.67
C TYR A 256 -0.04 18.32 -22.93
N ARG A 257 -1.04 17.67 -23.54
CA ARG A 257 -1.66 16.47 -22.99
C ARG A 257 -1.72 15.37 -24.03
N ALA A 258 -1.39 14.15 -23.64
CA ALA A 258 -1.38 13.00 -24.52
C ALA A 258 -1.90 11.74 -23.82
N GLN A 259 -2.28 10.73 -24.61
CA GLN A 259 -2.66 9.43 -24.09
C GLN A 259 -1.45 8.71 -23.47
N SER A 260 -0.27 8.89 -24.05
CA SER A 260 1.01 8.40 -23.51
C SER A 260 1.82 9.56 -22.93
N GLN A 261 2.32 9.39 -21.71
CA GLN A 261 3.18 10.38 -21.05
C GLN A 261 4.54 10.56 -21.75
N ASP A 262 5.00 9.54 -22.49
CA ASP A 262 6.25 9.61 -23.25
C ASP A 262 6.16 10.65 -24.37
N GLU A 263 5.04 10.65 -25.10
CA GLU A 263 4.78 11.63 -26.15
C GLU A 263 4.67 13.05 -25.58
N GLU A 264 4.03 13.17 -24.42
CA GLU A 264 3.94 14.45 -23.69
C GLU A 264 5.33 14.96 -23.29
N ALA A 265 6.21 14.11 -22.77
CA ALA A 265 7.58 14.48 -22.40
C ALA A 265 8.41 14.93 -23.61
N VAL A 266 8.26 14.24 -24.75
CA VAL A 266 8.95 14.56 -26.02
C VAL A 266 8.47 15.91 -26.58
N VAL A 267 7.16 16.17 -26.61
CA VAL A 267 6.65 17.45 -27.12
C VAL A 267 6.96 18.61 -26.18
N ASN A 268 6.88 18.40 -24.86
CA ASN A 268 7.33 19.39 -23.88
C ASN A 268 8.82 19.72 -24.06
N ALA A 269 9.66 18.73 -24.35
CA ALA A 269 11.07 18.95 -24.63
C ALA A 269 11.30 19.79 -25.90
N ALA A 270 10.56 19.50 -26.98
CA ALA A 270 10.63 20.29 -28.21
C ALA A 270 10.19 21.74 -27.98
N SER A 271 9.12 21.96 -27.21
CA SER A 271 8.64 23.29 -26.81
C SER A 271 9.70 24.08 -26.04
N ASN A 272 10.41 23.43 -25.11
CA ASN A 272 11.51 24.06 -24.36
C ASN A 272 12.73 24.40 -25.23
N LEU A 273 12.88 23.75 -26.39
CA LEU A 273 13.90 24.02 -27.40
C LEU A 273 13.40 24.95 -28.52
N ASN A 274 12.43 25.82 -28.20
CA ASN A 274 11.84 26.82 -29.10
C ASN A 274 11.04 26.25 -30.29
N MET A 275 10.61 24.98 -30.25
CA MET A 275 9.77 24.40 -31.30
C MET A 275 8.37 24.06 -30.77
N LEU A 276 7.44 24.98 -31.01
CA LEU A 276 6.11 25.00 -30.39
C LEU A 276 5.04 24.35 -31.28
N LEU A 277 4.34 23.36 -30.74
CA LEU A 277 3.10 22.84 -31.34
C LEU A 277 1.90 23.68 -30.86
N ILE A 278 1.31 24.49 -31.75
CA ILE A 278 0.25 25.46 -31.40
C ILE A 278 -1.15 24.88 -31.54
N SER A 279 -1.38 24.09 -32.59
CA SER A 279 -2.70 23.54 -32.91
C SER A 279 -2.55 22.29 -33.77
N LYS A 280 -3.47 21.35 -33.57
CA LYS A 280 -3.65 20.19 -34.42
C LYS A 280 -5.09 20.23 -34.90
N ARG A 281 -5.33 20.32 -36.22
CA ARG A 281 -6.68 20.13 -36.76
C ARG A 281 -7.02 18.65 -36.63
N GLN A 282 -7.88 18.31 -35.67
CA GLN A 282 -8.52 16.99 -35.66
C GLN A 282 -9.45 16.91 -36.86
N GLN A 283 -9.04 16.15 -37.88
CA GLN A 283 -9.99 15.55 -38.80
C GLN A 283 -10.74 14.50 -37.98
N TYR A 284 -11.94 14.87 -37.53
CA TYR A 284 -12.88 13.95 -36.92
C TYR A 284 -13.24 12.89 -37.97
N CYS A 285 -12.84 11.64 -37.73
CA CYS A 285 -13.52 10.46 -38.28
C CYS A 285 -14.39 9.87 -37.17
#